data_AF-R7WB00-F1
#
_entry.id   AF-R7WB00-F1
#
_cell.length_a   1.000
_cell.length_b   1.000
_cell.length_c   1.000
_cell.angle_alpha   90.00
_cell.angle_beta   90.00
_cell.angle_gamma   90.00
#
_symmetry.space_group_name_H-M   'P 1'
#
loop_
_entity.id
_entity.type
_entity.pdbx_description
1 polymer ?
#
loop_
_entity_poly.entity_id
_entity_poly.type
_entity_poly.pdbx_seq_one_letter_code
_entity_poly.pdbx_strand_id
1 'polypeptide(L)'
;MARSNPGLLLGLLLLRLNWCLGVDGGGAEEGGGVFPVVVSTWPFREAVRAAWDVVKTGGAGGSAVDAVVAGCSACEELRCDGTVGPGGSPDEDGETTLDALIMNGVKATLTTQATVYADVYVTTFMVDKTMEIGAVAGLRYVKDAIMAAKLVMEHTGHTLLVGEKATSFAISMGLAGPTNLSSPESIEKWSNWRQNNCQPNFWKNVAPAGNCGPYHPINIPKDPVKSAVWENQGITCQEWLENDNLLEPTNSHFNSVNRHNHDTISMAVIDKCAFVKMGHVAVGTSTNGATFKIPGRVGDGPIPGSSAYGDDEVGACGATGDGDIMMRFLPWSADNIEKYKMAKKAAKRAVGEARGRAYEDLYQQLGTKEGERDIYKMAKIRERKTRDIGQVKCIKDGAGQLLVKDEEIKHGWREYFDKLFNGENESSTIELDDSFDETSMRFVRRIQESEVKEALKRMKGGKAMGPDRIPIEVWKGLGDIAIVWLTKLFNLIFRANKMPEEWRRSILVPIYRGIKLMSHTMKLWERVIEHRLRRMTSVTKNQFGFMPGSYQVVESMRLGMEPRDAAVDAISRIARKYPDFVGAVFALNKKGVHAGACHGWTFQYSVRNSSMLDVEVITVTP
;
A
#
# COMPACT_ATOMS: atom_id res chain seq x y z
N MET A 1 -8.49 -59.20 -10.72
CA MET A 1 -9.76 -58.68 -11.28
C MET A 1 -10.43 -57.80 -10.24
N ALA A 2 -10.24 -56.48 -10.29
CA ALA A 2 -11.04 -55.53 -9.53
C ALA A 2 -11.88 -54.76 -10.55
N ARG A 3 -13.20 -54.96 -10.50
CA ARG A 3 -14.17 -54.34 -11.39
C ARG A 3 -14.22 -52.83 -11.12
N SER A 4 -13.90 -52.02 -12.13
CA SER A 4 -14.20 -50.59 -12.15
C SER A 4 -15.73 -50.41 -12.05
N ASN A 5 -16.17 -49.71 -11.02
CA ASN A 5 -17.59 -49.45 -10.76
C ASN A 5 -18.03 -48.20 -11.55
N PRO A 6 -18.84 -48.31 -12.63
CA PRO A 6 -19.14 -47.18 -13.52
C PRO A 6 -19.96 -46.07 -12.84
N GLY A 7 -20.60 -46.36 -11.69
CA GLY A 7 -21.37 -45.38 -10.92
C GLY A 7 -20.51 -44.29 -10.26
N LEU A 8 -19.23 -44.55 -10.00
CA LEU A 8 -18.34 -43.57 -9.35
C LEU A 8 -17.89 -42.47 -10.33
N LEU A 9 -17.68 -42.82 -11.60
CA LEU A 9 -17.32 -41.86 -12.64
C LEU A 9 -18.51 -40.97 -13.03
N LEU A 10 -19.73 -41.53 -13.04
CA LEU A 10 -20.95 -40.77 -13.30
C LEU A 10 -21.30 -39.83 -12.13
N GLY A 11 -21.04 -40.26 -10.88
CA GLY A 11 -21.18 -39.42 -9.69
C GLY A 11 -20.21 -38.24 -9.66
N LEU A 12 -18.97 -38.43 -10.11
CA LEU A 12 -17.97 -37.35 -10.25
C LEU A 12 -18.29 -36.38 -11.39
N LEU A 13 -18.92 -36.85 -12.48
CA LEU A 13 -19.40 -35.96 -13.55
C LEU A 13 -20.64 -35.14 -13.12
N LEU A 14 -21.56 -35.74 -12.36
CA LEU A 14 -22.77 -35.06 -11.88
C LEU A 14 -22.47 -34.07 -10.73
N LEU A 15 -21.48 -34.33 -9.88
CA LEU A 15 -21.00 -33.36 -8.88
C LEU A 15 -20.27 -32.15 -9.52
N ARG A 16 -19.66 -32.33 -10.70
CA ARG A 16 -19.14 -31.20 -11.49
C ARG A 16 -20.24 -30.38 -12.17
N LEU A 17 -21.36 -31.00 -12.54
CA LEU A 17 -22.50 -30.31 -13.14
C LEU A 17 -23.40 -29.61 -12.10
N ASN A 18 -23.58 -30.18 -10.90
CA ASN A 18 -24.39 -29.56 -9.84
C ASN A 18 -23.73 -28.36 -9.14
N TRP A 19 -22.40 -28.20 -9.24
CA TRP A 19 -21.75 -26.94 -8.82
C TRP A 19 -21.97 -25.80 -9.85
N CYS A 20 -22.49 -26.10 -11.04
CA CYS A 20 -22.89 -25.07 -12.00
C CYS A 20 -24.36 -24.63 -11.87
N LEU A 21 -25.20 -25.33 -11.09
CA LEU A 21 -26.63 -25.04 -10.97
C LEU A 21 -27.10 -25.26 -9.52
N GLY A 22 -26.84 -24.29 -8.65
CA GLY A 22 -27.20 -24.33 -7.23
C GLY A 22 -27.61 -22.96 -6.70
N VAL A 23 -28.85 -22.59 -7.01
CA VAL A 23 -29.72 -21.51 -6.50
C VAL A 23 -29.27 -20.85 -5.18
N ASP A 24 -28.82 -19.59 -5.28
CA ASP A 24 -28.86 -18.63 -4.17
C ASP A 24 -30.26 -18.00 -4.12
N GLY A 25 -31.04 -18.37 -3.10
CA GLY A 25 -32.26 -17.66 -2.72
C GLY A 25 -31.97 -16.71 -1.57
N GLY A 26 -31.99 -15.39 -1.84
CA GLY A 26 -31.94 -14.37 -0.79
C GLY A 26 -31.33 -13.03 -1.21
N GLY A 27 -32.06 -12.28 -2.05
CA GLY A 27 -31.92 -10.86 -2.42
C GLY A 27 -30.75 -10.05 -1.89
N ALA A 28 -29.71 -9.90 -2.72
CA ALA A 28 -28.89 -8.71 -2.80
C ALA A 28 -28.86 -8.29 -4.27
N GLU A 29 -29.19 -7.01 -4.55
CA GLU A 29 -29.37 -6.47 -5.90
C GLU A 29 -28.21 -6.83 -6.86
N GLU A 30 -28.58 -7.43 -8.00
CA GLU A 30 -27.70 -7.71 -9.13
C GLU A 30 -27.27 -6.39 -9.81
N GLY A 31 -26.14 -5.83 -9.38
CA GLY A 31 -25.43 -4.79 -10.14
C GLY A 31 -24.33 -5.43 -10.99
N GLY A 32 -24.65 -5.86 -12.21
CA GLY A 32 -23.64 -6.33 -13.18
C GLY A 32 -22.72 -5.18 -13.60
N GLY A 33 -21.44 -5.24 -13.22
CA GLY A 33 -20.45 -4.23 -13.63
C GLY A 33 -20.27 -4.21 -15.15
N VAL A 34 -20.07 -3.03 -15.73
CA VAL A 34 -19.87 -2.82 -17.17
C VAL A 34 -18.42 -3.16 -17.50
N PHE A 35 -18.13 -4.35 -18.02
CA PHE A 35 -16.77 -4.77 -18.40
C PHE A 35 -16.69 -5.22 -19.87
N PRO A 36 -15.52 -5.08 -20.53
CA PRO A 36 -14.30 -4.43 -20.03
C PRO A 36 -14.44 -2.90 -19.90
N VAL A 37 -13.50 -2.27 -19.18
CA VAL A 37 -13.38 -0.80 -19.06
C VAL A 37 -11.92 -0.40 -19.26
N VAL A 38 -11.71 0.67 -20.01
CA VAL A 38 -10.40 1.34 -20.19
C VAL A 38 -10.57 2.81 -19.85
N VAL A 39 -9.68 3.35 -19.01
CA VAL A 39 -9.65 4.77 -18.65
C VAL A 39 -8.22 5.29 -18.80
N SER A 40 -8.02 6.47 -19.38
CA SER A 40 -6.73 7.16 -19.40
C SER A 40 -6.86 8.63 -19.03
N THR A 41 -5.79 9.22 -18.50
CA THR A 41 -5.66 10.68 -18.43
C THR A 41 -5.71 11.29 -19.84
N TRP A 42 -6.20 12.52 -19.92
CA TRP A 42 -6.23 13.38 -21.11
C TRP A 42 -7.13 12.85 -22.26
N PRO A 43 -7.46 13.68 -23.28
CA PRO A 43 -8.30 13.27 -24.41
C PRO A 43 -7.56 12.35 -25.43
N PHE A 44 -6.73 11.42 -24.95
CA PHE A 44 -5.92 10.50 -25.76
C PHE A 44 -6.75 9.33 -26.31
N ARG A 45 -7.68 9.63 -27.23
CA ARG A 45 -8.65 8.67 -27.75
C ARG A 45 -7.99 7.45 -28.41
N GLU A 46 -6.96 7.65 -29.21
CA GLU A 46 -6.29 6.54 -29.90
C GLU A 46 -5.60 5.59 -28.93
N ALA A 47 -5.03 6.09 -27.83
CA ALA A 47 -4.46 5.26 -26.78
C ALA A 47 -5.53 4.38 -26.13
N VAL A 48 -6.70 4.94 -25.79
CA VAL A 48 -7.83 4.17 -25.25
C VAL A 48 -8.38 3.17 -26.27
N ARG A 49 -8.42 3.50 -27.57
CA ARG A 49 -8.83 2.55 -28.62
C ARG A 49 -7.85 1.41 -28.77
N ALA A 50 -6.55 1.67 -28.76
CA ALA A 50 -5.52 0.63 -28.85
C ALA A 50 -5.62 -0.36 -27.67
N ALA A 51 -5.76 0.14 -26.44
CA ALA A 51 -6.00 -0.70 -25.27
C ALA A 51 -7.32 -1.48 -25.36
N TRP A 52 -8.40 -0.81 -25.80
CA TRP A 52 -9.71 -1.44 -25.98
C TRP A 52 -9.66 -2.60 -26.98
N ASP A 53 -8.90 -2.43 -28.06
CA ASP A 53 -8.81 -3.44 -29.13
C ASP A 53 -8.16 -4.74 -28.66
N VAL A 54 -7.29 -4.68 -27.64
CA VAL A 54 -6.72 -5.85 -26.95
C VAL A 54 -7.77 -6.51 -26.05
N VAL A 55 -8.44 -5.75 -25.16
CA VAL A 55 -9.37 -6.34 -24.18
C VAL A 55 -10.73 -6.77 -24.77
N LYS A 56 -11.19 -6.17 -25.88
CA LYS A 56 -12.51 -6.50 -26.47
C LYS A 56 -12.57 -7.93 -26.99
N THR A 57 -11.43 -8.50 -27.36
CA THR A 57 -11.31 -9.82 -28.01
C THR A 57 -11.35 -11.00 -27.04
N GLY A 58 -11.35 -10.78 -25.72
CA GLY A 58 -11.68 -11.75 -24.66
C GLY A 58 -10.90 -13.08 -24.68
N GLY A 59 -9.94 -13.28 -23.77
CA GLY A 59 -9.25 -14.56 -23.54
C GLY A 59 -8.30 -15.04 -24.65
N ALA A 60 -8.51 -14.62 -25.90
CA ALA A 60 -7.62 -14.85 -27.04
C ALA A 60 -6.86 -13.57 -27.49
N GLY A 61 -7.23 -12.40 -26.96
CA GLY A 61 -6.82 -11.09 -27.45
C GLY A 61 -5.79 -10.30 -26.62
N GLY A 62 -5.29 -10.86 -25.52
CA GLY A 62 -4.33 -10.22 -24.62
C GLY A 62 -4.87 -9.99 -23.20
N SER A 63 -3.96 -9.88 -22.23
CA SER A 63 -4.26 -9.62 -20.81
C SER A 63 -4.56 -8.13 -20.53
N ALA A 64 -5.09 -7.80 -19.34
CA ALA A 64 -5.21 -6.41 -18.90
C ALA A 64 -3.86 -5.66 -18.97
N VAL A 65 -2.75 -6.34 -18.63
CA VAL A 65 -1.39 -5.80 -18.76
C VAL A 65 -1.05 -5.50 -20.21
N ASP A 66 -1.34 -6.41 -21.15
CA ASP A 66 -1.08 -6.21 -22.57
C ASP A 66 -1.88 -5.04 -23.14
N ALA A 67 -3.10 -4.84 -22.66
CA ALA A 67 -3.93 -3.72 -23.09
C ALA A 67 -3.39 -2.37 -22.60
N VAL A 68 -2.93 -2.30 -21.34
CA VAL A 68 -2.24 -1.10 -20.83
C VAL A 68 -1.00 -0.81 -21.66
N VAL A 69 -0.19 -1.83 -21.96
CA VAL A 69 1.01 -1.69 -22.79
C VAL A 69 0.65 -1.18 -24.18
N ALA A 70 -0.36 -1.77 -24.84
CA ALA A 70 -0.80 -1.32 -26.16
C ALA A 70 -1.29 0.14 -26.15
N GLY A 71 -2.05 0.54 -25.13
CA GLY A 71 -2.54 1.91 -25.00
C GLY A 71 -1.43 2.94 -24.75
N CYS A 72 -0.54 2.66 -23.79
CA CYS A 72 0.61 3.52 -23.50
C CYS A 72 1.59 3.58 -24.69
N SER A 73 1.88 2.46 -25.35
CA SER A 73 2.76 2.42 -26.53
C SER A 73 2.17 3.19 -27.71
N ALA A 74 0.85 3.10 -27.95
CA ALA A 74 0.20 3.92 -28.97
C ALA A 74 0.37 5.42 -28.66
N CYS A 75 0.36 5.81 -27.39
CA CYS A 75 0.57 7.19 -26.99
C CYS A 75 2.03 7.65 -27.12
N GLU A 76 2.98 6.78 -26.78
CA GLU A 76 4.42 7.00 -27.00
C GLU A 76 4.72 7.18 -28.49
N GLU A 77 4.11 6.36 -29.37
CA GLU A 77 4.31 6.41 -30.82
C GLU A 77 3.66 7.64 -31.45
N LEU A 78 2.41 7.95 -31.09
CA LEU A 78 1.67 9.10 -31.61
C LEU A 78 2.15 10.43 -31.05
N ARG A 79 3.08 10.41 -30.09
CA ARG A 79 3.53 11.58 -29.34
C ARG A 79 2.34 12.37 -28.81
N CYS A 80 1.47 11.75 -28.01
CA CYS A 80 0.25 12.40 -27.50
C CYS A 80 0.52 13.81 -26.99
N ASP A 81 -0.16 14.81 -27.56
CA ASP A 81 0.00 16.25 -27.28
C ASP A 81 1.46 16.78 -27.37
N GLY A 82 2.35 16.03 -28.02
CA GLY A 82 3.77 16.35 -28.21
C GLY A 82 4.64 16.15 -26.96
N THR A 83 4.11 15.61 -25.87
CA THR A 83 4.77 15.59 -24.55
C THR A 83 5.08 14.20 -24.01
N VAL A 84 4.45 13.14 -24.55
CA VAL A 84 4.71 11.74 -24.18
C VAL A 84 5.44 11.01 -25.32
N GLY A 85 6.50 10.26 -25.03
CA GLY A 85 7.27 9.49 -26.03
C GLY A 85 8.42 10.28 -26.65
N PRO A 86 9.03 9.79 -27.75
CA PRO A 86 10.15 10.46 -28.41
C PRO A 86 9.82 11.91 -28.78
N GLY A 87 10.73 12.83 -28.45
CA GLY A 87 10.62 14.24 -28.75
C GLY A 87 9.72 15.03 -27.80
N GLY A 88 9.30 14.43 -26.68
CA GLY A 88 8.58 15.12 -25.60
C GLY A 88 9.51 15.70 -24.55
N SER A 89 9.16 16.87 -23.99
CA SER A 89 9.76 17.51 -22.80
C SER A 89 11.28 17.27 -22.61
N PRO A 90 12.16 17.90 -23.43
CA PRO A 90 13.60 17.76 -23.24
C PRO A 90 14.04 18.35 -21.89
N ASP A 91 15.13 17.84 -21.33
CA ASP A 91 15.79 18.38 -20.15
C ASP A 91 16.59 19.67 -20.47
N GLU A 92 17.27 20.25 -19.49
CA GLU A 92 18.07 21.48 -19.67
C GLU A 92 19.29 21.31 -20.59
N ASP A 93 19.70 20.07 -20.88
CA ASP A 93 20.77 19.72 -21.83
C ASP A 93 20.20 19.40 -23.22
N GLY A 94 18.87 19.44 -23.38
CA GLY A 94 18.17 19.21 -24.64
C GLY A 94 17.88 17.73 -24.90
N GLU A 95 18.14 16.86 -23.92
CA GLU A 95 17.94 15.43 -24.06
C GLU A 95 16.52 15.02 -23.64
N THR A 96 15.93 14.10 -24.40
CA THR A 96 14.64 13.49 -24.07
C THR A 96 14.86 12.18 -23.32
N THR A 97 14.27 12.06 -22.12
CA THR A 97 14.29 10.85 -21.29
C THR A 97 12.87 10.43 -20.90
N LEU A 98 12.64 9.12 -20.81
CA LEU A 98 11.31 8.55 -20.53
C LEU A 98 11.27 7.88 -19.16
N ASP A 99 10.14 8.05 -18.48
CA ASP A 99 9.78 7.36 -17.25
C ASP A 99 8.51 6.53 -17.51
N ALA A 100 8.49 5.27 -17.08
CA ALA A 100 7.32 4.42 -17.23
C ALA A 100 7.14 3.45 -16.06
N LEU A 101 5.89 3.08 -15.82
CA LEU A 101 5.44 2.14 -14.79
C LEU A 101 4.42 1.20 -15.39
N ILE A 102 4.50 -0.09 -15.06
CA ILE A 102 3.43 -1.06 -15.24
C ILE A 102 3.19 -1.78 -13.92
N MET A 103 1.93 -2.03 -13.60
CA MET A 103 1.53 -2.74 -12.40
C MET A 103 0.36 -3.68 -12.70
N ASN A 104 0.53 -4.92 -12.23
CA ASN A 104 -0.45 -5.98 -12.34
C ASN A 104 -1.19 -6.12 -10.99
N GLY A 105 -2.50 -5.84 -10.96
CA GLY A 105 -3.32 -5.70 -9.75
C GLY A 105 -3.69 -7.02 -9.05
N VAL A 106 -2.92 -8.09 -9.29
CA VAL A 106 -3.20 -9.50 -8.97
C VAL A 106 -3.96 -9.69 -7.67
N LYS A 107 -5.10 -10.38 -7.76
CA LYS A 107 -5.85 -10.87 -6.62
C LYS A 107 -4.97 -11.72 -5.71
N ALA A 108 -5.11 -11.51 -4.40
CA ALA A 108 -4.69 -12.47 -3.38
C ALA A 108 -5.29 -13.85 -3.72
N THR A 109 -4.58 -14.64 -4.52
CA THR A 109 -5.13 -15.87 -5.08
C THR A 109 -4.95 -16.95 -4.03
N LEU A 110 -6.08 -17.45 -3.56
CA LEU A 110 -6.17 -18.65 -2.73
C LEU A 110 -5.75 -19.86 -3.56
N THR A 111 -4.48 -20.22 -3.58
CA THR A 111 -4.04 -21.45 -4.25
C THR A 111 -4.58 -22.64 -3.44
N THR A 112 -5.57 -23.35 -3.99
CA THR A 112 -6.06 -24.60 -3.41
C THR A 112 -5.16 -25.75 -3.81
N GLN A 113 -4.35 -26.24 -2.89
CA GLN A 113 -3.70 -27.53 -3.04
C GLN A 113 -4.62 -28.60 -2.45
N ALA A 114 -5.32 -29.35 -3.31
CA ALA A 114 -6.07 -30.52 -2.87
C ALA A 114 -5.09 -31.65 -2.58
N THR A 115 -4.99 -32.04 -1.32
CA THR A 115 -4.21 -33.22 -0.91
C THR A 115 -5.21 -34.28 -0.45
N VAL A 116 -5.20 -35.46 -1.07
CA VAL A 116 -6.07 -36.57 -0.67
C VAL A 116 -5.47 -37.22 0.57
N TYR A 117 -6.19 -37.16 1.69
CA TYR A 117 -5.83 -37.86 2.92
C TYR A 117 -6.97 -38.83 3.27
N ALA A 118 -6.71 -40.14 3.15
CA ALA A 118 -7.61 -41.21 3.58
C ALA A 118 -9.10 -40.97 3.20
N ASP A 119 -9.36 -40.78 1.89
CA ASP A 119 -10.70 -40.56 1.32
C ASP A 119 -11.44 -39.28 1.78
N VAL A 120 -10.75 -38.34 2.43
CA VAL A 120 -11.29 -37.02 2.79
C VAL A 120 -10.53 -35.93 2.04
N TYR A 121 -11.26 -35.09 1.31
CA TYR A 121 -10.72 -33.92 0.62
C TYR A 121 -10.40 -32.82 1.63
N VAL A 122 -9.12 -32.50 1.81
CA VAL A 122 -8.69 -31.32 2.58
C VAL A 122 -8.22 -30.24 1.60
N THR A 123 -8.93 -29.11 1.61
CA THR A 123 -8.61 -27.94 0.81
C THR A 123 -7.84 -26.94 1.67
N THR A 124 -6.54 -26.79 1.43
CA THR A 124 -5.71 -25.76 2.08
C THR A 124 -5.66 -24.51 1.22
N PHE A 125 -5.81 -23.36 1.85
CA PHE A 125 -5.85 -22.04 1.25
C PHE A 125 -4.56 -21.26 1.58
N MET A 126 -3.68 -21.04 0.59
CA MET A 126 -2.51 -20.16 0.70
C MET A 126 -2.79 -18.82 0.02
N VAL A 127 -2.46 -17.70 0.67
CA VAL A 127 -2.51 -16.34 0.09
C VAL A 127 -1.08 -15.87 -0.02
N ASP A 128 -0.49 -15.94 -1.21
CA ASP A 128 0.93 -15.62 -1.38
C ASP A 128 1.24 -15.05 -2.76
N LYS A 129 0.56 -13.97 -3.14
CA LYS A 129 0.97 -13.16 -4.30
C LYS A 129 1.08 -11.69 -3.89
N THR A 130 2.30 -11.17 -3.91
CA THR A 130 2.60 -9.74 -3.99
C THR A 130 2.21 -9.24 -5.39
N MET A 131 1.76 -7.99 -5.51
CA MET A 131 1.49 -7.39 -6.83
C MET A 131 2.79 -7.29 -7.63
N GLU A 132 2.74 -7.66 -8.92
CA GLU A 132 3.89 -7.56 -9.82
C GLU A 132 3.96 -6.16 -10.39
N ILE A 133 5.16 -5.58 -10.37
CA ILE A 133 5.42 -4.20 -10.76
C ILE A 133 6.75 -4.16 -11.52
N GLY A 134 6.78 -3.41 -12.62
CA GLY A 134 8.02 -3.04 -13.29
C GLY A 134 8.00 -1.57 -13.67
N ALA A 135 9.16 -0.94 -13.60
CA ALA A 135 9.31 0.47 -13.87
C ALA A 135 10.69 0.78 -14.44
N VAL A 136 10.74 1.85 -15.23
CA VAL A 136 11.97 2.44 -15.74
C VAL A 136 11.94 3.95 -15.52
N ALA A 137 13.06 4.56 -15.15
CA ALA A 137 13.14 6.01 -15.00
C ALA A 137 14.42 6.57 -15.63
N GLY A 138 14.33 7.78 -16.20
CA GLY A 138 15.42 8.38 -16.95
C GLY A 138 15.90 7.47 -18.10
N LEU A 139 14.98 6.73 -18.73
CA LEU A 139 15.30 5.81 -19.82
C LEU A 139 15.77 6.62 -21.02
N ARG A 140 17.01 6.34 -21.44
CA ARG A 140 17.64 6.98 -22.60
C ARG A 140 17.59 6.02 -23.78
N TYR A 141 17.58 6.57 -24.99
CA TYR A 141 17.82 5.86 -26.25
C TYR A 141 16.87 4.72 -26.65
N VAL A 142 15.81 4.45 -25.90
CA VAL A 142 14.79 3.44 -26.19
C VAL A 142 13.42 4.13 -26.15
N LYS A 143 12.68 4.03 -27.24
CA LYS A 143 11.39 4.71 -27.41
C LYS A 143 10.23 4.04 -26.66
N ASP A 144 10.31 2.71 -26.50
CA ASP A 144 9.22 1.87 -25.99
C ASP A 144 9.32 1.75 -24.45
N ALA A 145 9.09 2.84 -23.73
CA ALA A 145 9.36 2.92 -22.29
C ALA A 145 8.43 2.03 -21.47
N ILE A 146 7.13 1.98 -21.77
CA ILE A 146 6.19 1.08 -21.09
C ILE A 146 6.53 -0.39 -21.34
N MET A 147 7.04 -0.73 -22.54
CA MET A 147 7.49 -2.09 -22.85
C MET A 147 8.74 -2.43 -22.05
N ALA A 148 9.68 -1.49 -21.89
CA ALA A 148 10.84 -1.69 -21.02
C ALA A 148 10.40 -1.93 -19.56
N ALA A 149 9.41 -1.19 -19.05
CA ALA A 149 8.84 -1.41 -17.73
C ALA A 149 8.19 -2.81 -17.59
N LYS A 150 7.48 -3.29 -18.62
CA LYS A 150 6.95 -4.67 -18.68
C LYS A 150 8.07 -5.70 -18.60
N LEU A 151 9.14 -5.53 -19.37
CA LEU A 151 10.28 -6.44 -19.34
C LEU A 151 10.98 -6.46 -17.97
N VAL A 152 11.04 -5.32 -17.26
CA VAL A 152 11.54 -5.27 -15.87
C VAL A 152 10.68 -6.14 -14.96
N MET A 153 9.35 -6.02 -15.06
CA MET A 153 8.38 -6.81 -14.29
C MET A 153 8.50 -8.31 -14.56
N GLU A 154 8.65 -8.71 -15.83
CA GLU A 154 8.59 -10.12 -16.26
C GLU A 154 9.94 -10.84 -16.18
N HIS A 155 11.06 -10.13 -16.30
CA HIS A 155 12.38 -10.74 -16.49
C HIS A 155 13.43 -10.34 -15.47
N THR A 156 13.05 -9.64 -14.39
CA THR A 156 13.99 -9.30 -13.32
C THR A 156 13.39 -9.55 -11.92
N GLY A 157 14.26 -9.72 -10.92
CA GLY A 157 13.85 -9.66 -9.51
C GLY A 157 13.76 -8.23 -8.97
N HIS A 158 13.91 -7.22 -9.84
CA HIS A 158 13.89 -5.81 -9.50
C HIS A 158 12.56 -5.17 -9.91
N THR A 159 12.17 -4.11 -9.22
CA THR A 159 10.93 -3.36 -9.54
C THR A 159 11.20 -2.14 -10.41
N LEU A 160 12.37 -1.52 -10.29
CA LEU A 160 12.71 -0.26 -10.96
C LEU A 160 14.16 -0.30 -11.44
N LEU A 161 14.38 -0.02 -12.73
CA LEU A 161 15.70 0.24 -13.30
C LEU A 161 15.80 1.68 -13.78
N VAL A 162 16.98 2.30 -13.70
CA VAL A 162 17.14 3.72 -14.06
C VAL A 162 18.32 4.00 -14.98
N GLY A 163 18.23 5.08 -15.76
CA GLY A 163 19.31 5.62 -16.58
C GLY A 163 19.81 4.65 -17.67
N GLU A 164 21.10 4.72 -17.97
CA GLU A 164 21.74 3.90 -19.02
C GLU A 164 21.69 2.40 -18.74
N LYS A 165 21.58 2.00 -17.47
CA LYS A 165 21.43 0.58 -17.11
C LYS A 165 20.04 0.06 -17.46
N ALA A 166 19.00 0.89 -17.33
CA ALA A 166 17.67 0.57 -17.86
C ALA A 166 17.71 0.42 -19.40
N THR A 167 18.41 1.32 -20.09
CA THR A 167 18.62 1.25 -21.55
C THR A 167 19.33 -0.03 -21.96
N SER A 168 20.44 -0.36 -21.29
CA SER A 168 21.24 -1.55 -21.58
C SER A 168 20.42 -2.83 -21.40
N PHE A 169 19.59 -2.88 -20.35
CA PHE A 169 18.66 -3.97 -20.11
C PHE A 169 17.57 -4.05 -21.18
N ALA A 170 16.92 -2.94 -21.50
CA ALA A 170 15.88 -2.89 -22.53
C ALA A 170 16.38 -3.42 -23.89
N ILE A 171 17.56 -2.98 -24.32
CA ILE A 171 18.19 -3.43 -25.57
C ILE A 171 18.57 -4.92 -25.49
N SER A 172 19.11 -5.39 -24.36
CA SER A 172 19.48 -6.81 -24.21
C SER A 172 18.27 -7.74 -24.20
N MET A 173 17.09 -7.23 -23.82
CA MET A 173 15.80 -7.93 -23.91
C MET A 173 15.13 -7.82 -25.30
N GLY A 174 15.79 -7.17 -26.27
CA GLY A 174 15.36 -7.12 -27.67
C GLY A 174 14.62 -5.86 -28.10
N LEU A 175 14.55 -4.81 -27.26
CA LEU A 175 14.02 -3.52 -27.70
C LEU A 175 14.99 -2.79 -28.64
N ALA A 176 14.43 -2.05 -29.60
CA ALA A 176 15.23 -1.31 -30.57
C ALA A 176 15.98 -0.15 -29.89
N GLY A 177 17.26 -0.01 -30.22
CA GLY A 177 18.12 1.06 -29.71
C GLY A 177 19.61 0.74 -29.90
N PRO A 178 20.50 1.68 -29.58
CA PRO A 178 20.21 3.04 -29.11
C PRO A 178 19.70 3.94 -30.26
N THR A 179 18.68 4.77 -30.00
CA THR A 179 18.13 5.74 -30.95
C THR A 179 18.01 7.11 -30.28
N ASN A 180 18.36 8.20 -30.97
CA ASN A 180 18.15 9.54 -30.42
C ASN A 180 16.63 9.79 -30.27
N LEU A 181 16.19 10.04 -29.03
CA LEU A 181 14.79 10.30 -28.73
C LEU A 181 14.38 11.75 -29.01
N SER A 182 15.31 12.64 -29.34
CA SER A 182 15.02 14.05 -29.62
C SER A 182 14.35 14.22 -30.99
N SER A 183 13.44 15.18 -31.08
CA SER A 183 12.79 15.60 -32.31
C SER A 183 13.24 17.01 -32.73
N PRO A 184 13.03 17.42 -33.99
CA PRO A 184 13.26 18.81 -34.40
C PRO A 184 12.50 19.81 -33.52
N GLU A 185 11.26 19.49 -33.14
CA GLU A 185 10.44 20.37 -32.30
C GLU A 185 10.98 20.50 -30.88
N SER A 186 11.46 19.40 -30.28
CA SER A 186 12.07 19.45 -28.93
C SER A 186 13.40 20.21 -28.94
N ILE A 187 14.19 20.05 -30.01
CA ILE A 187 15.47 20.77 -30.16
C ILE A 187 15.20 22.27 -30.34
N GLU A 188 14.18 22.66 -31.11
CA GLU A 188 13.77 24.06 -31.27
C GLU A 188 13.25 24.63 -29.93
N LYS A 189 12.38 23.89 -29.23
CA LYS A 189 11.86 24.26 -27.91
C LYS A 189 12.99 24.53 -26.91
N TRP A 190 13.98 23.65 -26.85
CA TRP A 190 15.18 23.81 -26.01
C TRP A 190 16.08 24.96 -26.47
N SER A 191 16.31 25.10 -27.78
CA SER A 191 17.14 26.16 -28.34
C SER A 191 16.57 27.54 -28.01
N ASN A 192 15.26 27.73 -28.17
CA ASN A 192 14.57 28.97 -27.81
C ASN A 192 14.66 29.25 -26.30
N TRP A 193 14.56 28.23 -25.45
CA TRP A 193 14.70 28.39 -24.00
C TRP A 193 16.12 28.79 -23.60
N ARG A 194 17.15 28.17 -24.20
CA ARG A 194 18.57 28.54 -24.01
C ARG A 194 18.88 29.96 -24.50
N GLN A 195 18.36 30.34 -25.67
CA GLN A 195 18.58 31.69 -26.24
C GLN A 195 17.98 32.80 -25.35
N ASN A 196 16.91 32.50 -24.63
CA ASN A 196 16.31 33.40 -23.65
C ASN A 196 17.06 33.43 -22.29
N ASN A 197 18.22 32.76 -22.18
CA ASN A 197 19.01 32.61 -20.95
C ASN A 197 18.22 32.05 -19.76
N CYS A 198 17.20 31.23 -20.04
CA CYS A 198 16.40 30.60 -18.99
C CYS A 198 17.17 29.51 -18.25
N GLN A 199 16.77 29.26 -17.00
CA GLN A 199 17.25 28.17 -16.17
C GLN A 199 16.07 27.36 -15.59
N PRO A 200 16.27 26.08 -15.26
CA PRO A 200 15.23 25.31 -14.58
C PRO A 200 14.98 25.90 -13.19
N ASN A 201 13.75 25.87 -12.69
CA ASN A 201 13.46 26.34 -11.34
C ASN A 201 12.99 25.23 -10.42
N PHE A 202 13.94 24.48 -9.86
CA PHE A 202 13.66 23.47 -8.82
C PHE A 202 14.15 23.92 -7.43
N TRP A 203 14.71 25.12 -7.35
CA TRP A 203 15.25 25.66 -6.12
C TRP A 203 14.15 26.31 -5.29
N LYS A 204 14.27 26.20 -3.97
CA LYS A 204 13.39 26.91 -3.03
C LYS A 204 14.06 28.19 -2.60
N ASN A 205 13.24 29.19 -2.26
CA ASN A 205 13.69 30.46 -1.69
C ASN A 205 14.62 31.22 -2.65
N VAL A 206 14.29 31.22 -3.93
CA VAL A 206 15.03 31.93 -4.98
C VAL A 206 14.08 32.82 -5.80
N ALA A 207 14.60 33.91 -6.36
CA ALA A 207 13.90 34.77 -7.30
C ALA A 207 14.62 34.77 -8.66
N PRO A 208 13.89 34.78 -9.79
CA PRO A 208 14.50 34.88 -11.12
C PRO A 208 15.10 36.28 -11.34
N ALA A 209 16.25 36.34 -12.01
CA ALA A 209 16.64 37.53 -12.75
C ALA A 209 15.85 37.54 -14.08
N GLY A 210 14.91 38.47 -14.25
CA GLY A 210 14.00 38.48 -15.40
C GLY A 210 12.84 37.47 -15.26
N ASN A 211 12.43 36.83 -16.36
CA ASN A 211 11.21 36.01 -16.40
C ASN A 211 11.42 34.51 -16.14
N CYS A 212 12.64 33.97 -16.28
CA CYS A 212 12.88 32.52 -16.23
C CYS A 212 14.24 32.12 -15.64
N GLY A 213 14.89 33.01 -14.88
CA GLY A 213 16.23 32.82 -14.32
C GLY A 213 17.32 33.54 -15.11
N PRO A 214 18.59 33.50 -14.66
CA PRO A 214 19.12 32.73 -13.53
C PRO A 214 18.55 33.13 -12.17
N TYR A 215 18.46 32.17 -11.25
CA TYR A 215 17.78 32.35 -9.97
C TYR A 215 18.76 32.69 -8.84
N HIS A 216 18.37 33.61 -7.97
CA HIS A 216 19.20 34.11 -6.88
C HIS A 216 18.51 33.88 -5.53
N PRO A 217 19.25 33.52 -4.47
CA PRO A 217 18.67 33.34 -3.14
C PRO A 217 17.94 34.59 -2.64
N ILE A 218 16.73 34.39 -2.12
CA ILE A 218 16.00 35.42 -1.39
C ILE A 218 16.49 35.39 0.06
N ASN A 219 16.80 36.56 0.63
CA ASN A 219 17.12 36.66 2.06
C ASN A 219 15.86 36.42 2.89
N ILE A 220 15.67 35.18 3.33
CA ILE A 220 14.64 34.82 4.31
C ILE A 220 15.23 35.00 5.71
N PRO A 221 14.60 35.78 6.62
CA PRO A 221 15.03 35.88 8.00
C PRO A 221 15.16 34.48 8.63
N LYS A 222 16.32 34.18 9.21
CA LYS A 222 16.70 32.82 9.66
C LYS A 222 15.91 32.27 10.84
N ASP A 223 14.94 33.01 11.39
CA ASP A 223 14.15 32.58 12.54
C ASP A 223 12.84 33.41 12.63
N PRO A 224 11.66 32.89 12.25
CA PRO A 224 10.41 33.61 12.42
C PRO A 224 10.03 33.79 13.90
N VAL A 225 10.67 33.04 14.81
CA VAL A 225 10.27 32.92 16.23
C VAL A 225 11.08 33.82 17.17
N LYS A 226 12.25 34.34 16.76
CA LYS A 226 13.11 35.15 17.65
C LYS A 226 13.03 36.66 17.47
N SER A 227 12.34 37.15 16.44
CA SER A 227 12.25 38.59 16.22
C SER A 227 11.12 39.29 17.00
N ALA A 228 10.31 38.55 17.77
CA ALA A 228 9.32 39.13 18.68
C ALA A 228 9.89 39.26 20.09
N VAL A 229 10.87 40.14 20.27
CA VAL A 229 11.09 40.81 21.55
C VAL A 229 10.38 42.16 21.42
N TRP A 230 9.09 42.17 21.72
CA TRP A 230 8.40 43.39 22.14
C TRP A 230 7.98 43.24 23.59
N GLU A 231 8.25 44.31 24.32
CA GLU A 231 8.08 44.48 25.75
C GLU A 231 6.67 44.13 26.23
N ASN A 232 6.63 43.44 27.39
CA ASN A 232 5.56 43.43 28.39
C ASN A 232 4.19 43.97 27.95
N GLN A 233 3.28 43.06 27.60
CA GLN A 233 1.90 43.07 28.10
C GLN A 233 1.29 41.68 27.92
N GLY A 234 0.81 41.11 29.02
CA GLY A 234 0.38 39.71 29.11
C GLY A 234 -0.83 39.42 28.23
N ILE A 235 -0.69 38.41 27.36
CA ILE A 235 -1.81 37.79 26.63
C ILE A 235 -1.65 36.27 26.71
N THR A 236 -2.73 35.60 27.13
CA THR A 236 -2.84 34.15 27.38
C THR A 236 -2.94 33.34 26.10
N CYS A 237 -2.50 32.08 26.14
CA CYS A 237 -2.39 31.11 25.03
C CYS A 237 -3.67 30.74 24.25
N GLN A 238 -4.75 31.51 24.36
CA GLN A 238 -6.05 31.21 23.74
C GLN A 238 -6.30 31.92 22.41
N GLU A 239 -5.51 32.95 22.06
CA GLU A 239 -5.67 33.70 20.81
C GLU A 239 -4.74 33.22 19.66
N TRP A 240 -3.89 32.22 19.92
CA TRP A 240 -3.00 31.62 18.90
C TRP A 240 -3.71 30.70 17.90
N LEU A 241 -5.02 30.47 18.03
CA LEU A 241 -5.81 29.60 17.16
C LEU A 241 -6.65 30.34 16.10
N GLU A 242 -6.68 31.68 16.13
CA GLU A 242 -7.56 32.46 15.22
C GLU A 242 -6.81 33.33 14.20
N ASN A 243 -5.48 33.39 14.24
CA ASN A 243 -4.67 34.18 13.30
C ASN A 243 -3.69 33.32 12.47
N ASP A 244 -4.21 32.31 11.76
CA ASP A 244 -3.45 31.50 10.80
C ASP A 244 -3.30 32.19 9.42
N ASN A 245 -3.18 33.53 9.42
CA ASN A 245 -2.90 34.38 8.24
C ASN A 245 -1.44 34.88 8.24
N LEU A 246 -0.48 34.05 8.64
CA LEU A 246 0.94 34.40 8.61
C LEU A 246 1.67 33.65 7.51
N LEU A 247 1.57 34.25 6.31
CA LEU A 247 2.50 34.32 5.18
C LEU A 247 1.69 34.19 3.87
N GLU A 248 1.14 35.30 3.41
CA GLU A 248 0.85 35.44 1.98
C GLU A 248 2.17 35.24 1.21
N PRO A 249 2.28 34.27 0.28
CA PRO A 249 3.43 34.21 -0.61
C PRO A 249 3.26 35.31 -1.65
N THR A 250 3.89 36.45 -1.39
CA THR A 250 4.04 37.51 -2.38
C THR A 250 4.81 37.00 -3.60
N ASN A 251 4.25 37.27 -4.79
CA ASN A 251 4.78 37.08 -6.14
C ASN A 251 4.65 35.69 -6.78
N SER A 252 3.40 35.41 -7.12
CA SER A 252 2.96 35.00 -8.45
C SER A 252 3.85 35.50 -9.61
N HIS A 253 4.73 34.64 -10.12
CA HIS A 253 5.09 34.51 -11.54
C HIS A 253 5.77 33.14 -11.76
N PHE A 254 5.17 32.08 -11.23
CA PHE A 254 5.60 30.72 -11.54
C PHE A 254 5.19 30.40 -12.97
N ASN A 255 6.13 29.96 -13.80
CA ASN A 255 5.84 29.19 -15.01
C ASN A 255 5.11 27.93 -14.56
N SER A 256 3.79 28.05 -14.40
CA SER A 256 2.89 27.01 -13.96
C SER A 256 3.05 25.78 -14.85
N VAL A 257 3.16 24.61 -14.22
CA VAL A 257 2.85 23.34 -14.88
C VAL A 257 1.49 23.52 -15.56
N ASN A 258 1.48 23.50 -16.89
CA ASN A 258 0.29 23.70 -17.72
C ASN A 258 0.13 22.48 -18.63
N ARG A 259 -1.06 22.31 -19.23
CA ARG A 259 -1.48 21.22 -20.14
C ARG A 259 -0.54 20.93 -21.34
N HIS A 260 0.53 21.69 -21.52
CA HIS A 260 1.46 21.51 -22.63
C HIS A 260 2.90 21.24 -22.18
N ASN A 261 3.13 21.08 -20.87
CA ASN A 261 4.48 21.00 -20.27
C ASN A 261 4.68 19.84 -19.27
N HIS A 262 3.67 19.02 -18.96
CA HIS A 262 3.79 17.87 -18.04
C HIS A 262 2.75 16.77 -18.28
N ASP A 263 2.32 16.57 -19.52
CA ASP A 263 1.29 15.55 -19.77
C ASP A 263 1.89 14.17 -19.59
N THR A 264 1.13 13.36 -18.87
CA THR A 264 1.49 12.01 -18.48
C THR A 264 0.30 11.17 -18.86
N ILE A 265 0.52 10.15 -19.67
CA ILE A 265 -0.52 9.14 -19.86
C ILE A 265 -0.45 8.19 -18.68
N SER A 266 -1.52 8.16 -17.89
CA SER A 266 -1.77 7.12 -16.91
C SER A 266 -3.04 6.40 -17.35
N MET A 267 -3.00 5.07 -17.38
CA MET A 267 -4.06 4.22 -17.91
C MET A 267 -4.41 3.13 -16.91
N ALA A 268 -5.70 2.85 -16.79
CA ALA A 268 -6.22 1.70 -16.06
C ALA A 268 -7.12 0.87 -16.97
N VAL A 269 -6.94 -0.44 -16.90
CA VAL A 269 -7.76 -1.42 -17.62
C VAL A 269 -8.36 -2.39 -16.62
N ILE A 270 -9.67 -2.61 -16.74
CA ILE A 270 -10.36 -3.73 -16.11
C ILE A 270 -10.87 -4.64 -17.21
N ASP A 271 -10.26 -5.82 -17.35
CA ASP A 271 -10.65 -6.79 -18.36
C ASP A 271 -11.95 -7.52 -18.00
N LYS A 272 -12.45 -8.35 -18.94
CA LYS A 272 -13.58 -9.24 -18.70
C LYS A 272 -13.06 -10.66 -18.47
N CYS A 273 -12.97 -11.09 -17.22
CA CYS A 273 -12.58 -12.47 -16.91
C CYS A 273 -13.76 -13.44 -17.19
N ALA A 274 -13.57 -14.40 -18.11
CA ALA A 274 -14.61 -15.35 -18.50
C ALA A 274 -14.98 -16.37 -17.38
N PHE A 275 -14.12 -16.55 -16.38
CA PHE A 275 -14.26 -17.54 -15.31
C PHE A 275 -14.60 -16.95 -13.94
N VAL A 276 -14.48 -15.63 -13.76
CA VAL A 276 -14.75 -14.94 -12.49
C VAL A 276 -15.68 -13.77 -12.76
N LYS A 277 -16.73 -13.59 -11.96
CA LYS A 277 -17.63 -12.41 -12.01
C LYS A 277 -16.93 -11.07 -11.65
N MET A 278 -15.59 -11.00 -11.68
CA MET A 278 -14.75 -9.82 -11.41
C MET A 278 -13.70 -9.69 -12.51
N GLY A 279 -13.49 -8.47 -13.01
CA GLY A 279 -12.45 -8.16 -14.00
C GLY A 279 -11.07 -8.00 -13.36
N HIS A 280 -10.02 -8.39 -14.09
CA HIS A 280 -8.64 -8.22 -13.68
C HIS A 280 -8.15 -6.81 -14.00
N VAL A 281 -7.45 -6.21 -13.04
CA VAL A 281 -7.02 -4.82 -13.05
C VAL A 281 -5.54 -4.74 -13.39
N ALA A 282 -5.21 -3.94 -14.40
CA ALA A 282 -3.84 -3.51 -14.66
C ALA A 282 -3.80 -2.00 -14.81
N VAL A 283 -2.67 -1.40 -14.43
CA VAL A 283 -2.43 0.02 -14.61
C VAL A 283 -1.03 0.25 -15.17
N GLY A 284 -0.85 1.39 -15.85
CA GLY A 284 0.45 1.80 -16.31
C GLY A 284 0.51 3.30 -16.58
N THR A 285 1.73 3.81 -16.59
CA THR A 285 2.03 5.22 -16.78
C THR A 285 3.23 5.35 -17.72
N SER A 286 3.20 6.32 -18.63
CA SER A 286 4.36 6.75 -19.41
C SER A 286 4.43 8.28 -19.48
N THR A 287 5.64 8.83 -19.33
CA THR A 287 5.85 10.28 -19.31
C THR A 287 7.29 10.64 -19.65
N ASN A 288 7.48 11.84 -20.21
CA ASN A 288 8.80 12.45 -20.34
C ASN A 288 9.16 13.29 -19.09
N GLY A 289 8.22 13.45 -18.16
CA GLY A 289 8.36 14.32 -17.00
C GLY A 289 8.28 15.80 -17.35
N ALA A 290 8.76 16.64 -16.44
CA ALA A 290 8.73 18.10 -16.60
C ALA A 290 9.64 18.55 -17.74
N THR A 291 9.16 19.46 -18.58
CA THR A 291 9.99 20.15 -19.58
C THR A 291 11.11 20.95 -18.88
N PHE A 292 12.33 20.90 -19.43
CA PHE A 292 13.55 21.53 -18.93
C PHE A 292 13.95 21.07 -17.53
N LYS A 293 13.61 19.84 -17.18
CA LYS A 293 14.08 19.20 -15.94
C LYS A 293 15.61 19.16 -15.89
N ILE A 294 16.17 19.11 -14.68
CA ILE A 294 17.59 18.79 -14.49
C ILE A 294 17.81 17.31 -14.88
N PRO A 295 18.95 16.95 -15.50
CA PRO A 295 19.25 15.57 -15.84
C PRO A 295 19.20 14.71 -14.57
N GLY A 296 18.55 13.54 -14.68
CA GLY A 296 18.34 12.64 -13.55
C GLY A 296 17.13 12.96 -12.65
N ARG A 297 16.37 14.05 -12.90
CA ARG A 297 15.08 14.25 -12.24
C ARG A 297 14.09 13.17 -12.66
N VAL A 298 13.52 12.50 -11.68
CA VAL A 298 12.45 11.50 -11.84
C VAL A 298 11.20 12.03 -11.15
N GLY A 299 10.06 12.01 -11.86
CA GLY A 299 8.76 12.43 -11.33
C GLY A 299 7.98 11.28 -10.65
N ASP A 300 6.67 11.45 -10.50
CA ASP A 300 5.76 10.42 -9.99
C ASP A 300 5.56 9.27 -10.99
N GLY A 301 5.75 9.54 -12.28
CA GLY A 301 5.52 8.61 -13.41
C GLY A 301 5.91 7.15 -13.17
N PRO A 302 7.17 6.85 -12.79
CA PRO A 302 7.64 5.48 -12.59
C PRO A 302 7.44 4.96 -11.15
N ILE A 303 6.73 5.70 -10.29
CA ILE A 303 6.59 5.41 -8.86
C ILE A 303 5.21 4.80 -8.56
N PRO A 304 5.13 3.50 -8.20
CA PRO A 304 3.87 2.84 -7.87
C PRO A 304 3.17 3.51 -6.70
N GLY A 305 1.85 3.72 -6.83
CA GLY A 305 1.06 4.40 -5.81
C GLY A 305 1.15 5.92 -5.82
N SER A 306 2.08 6.49 -6.60
CA SER A 306 2.10 7.91 -6.93
C SER A 306 1.34 8.13 -8.23
N SER A 307 1.90 7.73 -9.38
CA SER A 307 1.28 7.96 -10.70
C SER A 307 0.10 7.03 -10.97
N ALA A 308 0.24 5.74 -10.67
CA ALA A 308 -0.81 4.75 -10.88
C ALA A 308 -0.81 3.67 -9.80
N TYR A 309 -1.99 3.13 -9.52
CA TYR A 309 -2.18 2.02 -8.60
C TYR A 309 -3.41 1.20 -8.99
N GLY A 310 -3.29 -0.13 -8.98
CA GLY A 310 -4.39 -1.04 -9.31
C GLY A 310 -4.44 -2.24 -8.36
N ASP A 311 -5.65 -2.62 -7.96
CA ASP A 311 -5.94 -3.78 -7.10
C ASP A 311 -7.25 -4.46 -7.55
N ASP A 312 -7.19 -5.75 -7.89
CA ASP A 312 -8.31 -6.56 -8.36
C ASP A 312 -9.54 -6.55 -7.42
N GLU A 313 -9.34 -6.38 -6.11
CA GLU A 313 -10.41 -6.40 -5.13
C GLU A 313 -11.09 -5.04 -4.95
N VAL A 314 -10.50 -3.97 -5.48
CA VAL A 314 -10.93 -2.59 -5.22
C VAL A 314 -11.18 -1.82 -6.51
N GLY A 315 -10.20 -1.75 -7.40
CA GLY A 315 -10.18 -0.88 -8.57
C GLY A 315 -8.79 -0.30 -8.84
N ALA A 316 -8.75 0.79 -9.60
CA ALA A 316 -7.55 1.46 -10.05
C ALA A 316 -7.66 2.98 -9.94
N CYS A 317 -6.50 3.64 -9.96
CA CYS A 317 -6.37 5.08 -10.07
C CYS A 317 -5.15 5.42 -10.92
N GLY A 318 -5.28 6.46 -11.74
CA GLY A 318 -4.18 7.08 -12.47
C GLY A 318 -4.12 8.59 -12.22
N ALA A 319 -2.93 9.17 -12.35
CA ALA A 319 -2.62 10.54 -11.95
C ALA A 319 -1.81 11.29 -13.01
N THR A 320 -1.87 12.63 -12.96
CA THR A 320 -1.08 13.56 -13.78
C THR A 320 -0.97 14.91 -13.07
N GLY A 321 0.06 15.71 -13.35
CA GLY A 321 0.31 17.01 -12.71
C GLY A 321 1.73 17.16 -12.19
N ASP A 322 1.95 18.02 -11.21
CA ASP A 322 3.26 18.20 -10.57
C ASP A 322 3.68 16.91 -9.84
N GLY A 323 4.52 16.13 -10.50
CA GLY A 323 5.01 14.85 -10.00
C GLY A 323 5.78 14.95 -8.68
N ASP A 324 6.46 16.08 -8.41
CA ASP A 324 7.22 16.27 -7.18
C ASP A 324 6.29 16.48 -5.98
N ILE A 325 5.12 17.11 -6.18
CA ILE A 325 4.10 17.24 -5.14
C ILE A 325 3.28 15.95 -5.02
N MET A 326 2.95 15.29 -6.12
CA MET A 326 2.22 14.01 -6.12
C MET A 326 2.98 12.90 -5.37
N MET A 327 4.31 12.94 -5.42
CA MET A 327 5.16 12.03 -4.66
C MET A 327 5.31 12.39 -3.17
N ARG A 328 4.94 13.60 -2.73
CA ARG A 328 5.22 14.02 -1.36
C ARG A 328 4.27 13.37 -0.38
N PHE A 329 4.83 12.77 0.66
CA PHE A 329 4.04 12.28 1.78
C PHE A 329 3.21 13.38 2.44
N LEU A 330 1.90 13.19 2.53
CA LEU A 330 0.99 14.04 3.31
C LEU A 330 0.63 13.35 4.62
N PRO A 331 1.36 13.63 5.72
CA PRO A 331 0.95 13.12 7.03
C PRO A 331 -0.45 13.64 7.33
N TRP A 332 -1.27 12.80 7.97
CA TRP A 332 -2.57 13.19 8.47
C TRP A 332 -2.45 14.44 9.35
N SER A 333 -3.32 15.44 9.14
CA SER A 333 -3.45 16.56 10.07
C SER A 333 -4.01 16.08 11.42
N ALA A 334 -3.73 16.82 12.49
CA ALA A 334 -4.24 16.52 13.83
C ALA A 334 -5.78 16.36 13.84
N ASP A 335 -6.48 17.20 13.07
CA ASP A 335 -7.94 17.17 12.92
C ASP A 335 -8.45 15.88 12.26
N ASN A 336 -7.74 15.38 11.24
CA ASN A 336 -8.12 14.12 10.59
C ASN A 336 -7.96 12.95 11.57
N ILE A 337 -6.92 12.98 12.42
CA ILE A 337 -6.69 11.94 13.44
C ILE A 337 -7.78 11.98 14.49
N GLU A 338 -8.25 13.16 14.89
CA GLU A 338 -9.33 13.30 15.86
C GLU A 338 -10.67 12.82 15.28
N LYS A 339 -11.01 13.24 14.06
CA LYS A 339 -12.19 12.73 13.33
C LYS A 339 -12.15 11.21 13.18
N TYR A 340 -11.01 10.63 12.80
CA TYR A 340 -10.85 9.17 12.74
C TYR A 340 -11.03 8.50 14.10
N LYS A 341 -10.44 9.04 15.18
CA LYS A 341 -10.63 8.50 16.53
C LYS A 341 -12.10 8.55 16.96
N MET A 342 -12.81 9.64 16.66
CA MET A 342 -14.24 9.78 16.94
C MET A 342 -15.07 8.77 16.15
N ALA A 343 -14.86 8.68 14.82
CA ALA A 343 -15.54 7.71 13.96
C ALA A 343 -15.26 6.26 14.40
N LYS A 344 -14.01 5.93 14.73
CA LYS A 344 -13.63 4.61 15.26
C LYS A 344 -14.29 4.31 16.60
N LYS A 345 -14.41 5.30 17.48
CA LYS A 345 -15.10 5.16 18.78
C LYS A 345 -16.61 4.94 18.56
N ALA A 346 -17.23 5.68 17.64
CA ALA A 346 -18.62 5.52 17.26
C ALA A 346 -18.90 4.14 16.65
N ALA A 347 -18.09 3.70 15.69
CA ALA A 347 -18.20 2.37 15.08
C ALA A 347 -18.05 1.25 16.12
N LYS A 348 -17.07 1.35 17.02
CA LYS A 348 -16.91 0.38 18.13
C LYS A 348 -18.12 0.35 19.06
N ARG A 349 -18.73 1.51 19.34
CA ARG A 349 -19.94 1.60 20.15
C ARG A 349 -21.11 0.94 19.43
N ALA A 350 -21.34 1.27 18.16
CA ALA A 350 -22.40 0.66 17.36
C ALA A 350 -22.27 -0.87 17.24
N VAL A 351 -21.05 -1.38 17.02
CA VAL A 351 -20.77 -2.83 17.01
C VAL A 351 -21.03 -3.45 18.38
N GLY A 352 -20.66 -2.76 19.47
CA GLY A 352 -20.94 -3.20 20.83
C GLY A 352 -22.44 -3.30 21.12
N GLU A 353 -23.21 -2.28 20.73
CA GLU A 353 -24.67 -2.22 20.89
C GLU A 353 -25.38 -3.27 20.03
N ALA A 354 -24.99 -3.42 18.75
CA ALA A 354 -25.53 -4.45 17.87
C ALA A 354 -25.24 -5.85 18.41
N ARG A 355 -24.03 -6.08 18.93
CA ARG A 355 -23.66 -7.35 19.55
C ARG A 355 -24.41 -7.59 20.87
N GLY A 356 -24.62 -6.54 21.66
CA GLY A 356 -25.45 -6.58 22.87
C GLY A 356 -26.88 -7.00 22.55
N ARG A 357 -27.53 -6.32 21.60
CA ARG A 357 -28.88 -6.66 21.13
C ARG A 357 -28.97 -8.10 20.61
N ALA A 358 -28.03 -8.51 19.76
CA ALA A 358 -27.99 -9.89 19.26
C ALA A 358 -27.83 -10.94 20.38
N TYR A 359 -27.09 -10.62 21.46
CA TYR A 359 -27.02 -11.50 22.62
C TYR A 359 -28.30 -11.49 23.45
N GLU A 360 -28.96 -10.35 23.59
CA GLU A 360 -30.20 -10.21 24.34
C GLU A 360 -31.37 -10.92 23.65
N ASP A 361 -31.50 -10.76 22.33
CA ASP A 361 -32.45 -11.50 21.49
C ASP A 361 -32.20 -13.02 21.60
N LEU A 362 -30.93 -13.43 21.55
CA LEU A 362 -30.54 -14.81 21.76
C LEU A 362 -30.95 -15.27 23.18
N TYR A 363 -30.68 -14.51 24.23
CA TYR A 363 -31.06 -14.89 25.60
C TYR A 363 -32.58 -15.01 25.78
N GLN A 364 -33.37 -14.13 25.16
CA GLN A 364 -34.82 -14.24 25.17
C GLN A 364 -35.29 -15.51 24.44
N GLN A 365 -34.73 -15.82 23.27
CA GLN A 365 -35.01 -17.05 22.53
C GLN A 365 -34.67 -18.29 23.36
N LEU A 366 -33.52 -18.31 24.04
CA LEU A 366 -33.09 -19.41 24.90
C LEU A 366 -34.00 -19.63 26.11
N GLY A 367 -34.83 -18.65 26.49
CA GLY A 367 -35.85 -18.80 27.53
C GLY A 367 -37.14 -19.49 27.07
N THR A 368 -37.28 -19.77 25.76
CA THR A 368 -38.46 -20.44 25.18
C THR A 368 -38.21 -21.94 24.97
N LYS A 369 -39.28 -22.73 24.83
CA LYS A 369 -39.17 -24.18 24.51
C LYS A 369 -38.49 -24.46 23.16
N GLU A 370 -38.52 -23.50 22.23
CA GLU A 370 -37.87 -23.61 20.91
C GLU A 370 -36.36 -23.32 21.00
N GLY A 371 -35.94 -22.45 21.92
CA GLY A 371 -34.53 -22.08 22.15
C GLY A 371 -33.69 -23.12 22.89
N GLU A 372 -34.29 -24.15 23.50
CA GLU A 372 -33.53 -25.28 24.07
C GLU A 372 -32.62 -25.93 23.01
N ARG A 373 -33.11 -26.07 21.77
CA ARG A 373 -32.32 -26.58 20.64
C ARG A 373 -31.11 -25.69 20.34
N ASP A 374 -31.22 -24.38 20.52
CA ASP A 374 -30.13 -23.44 20.29
C ASP A 374 -29.09 -23.48 21.42
N ILE A 375 -29.48 -23.73 22.68
CA ILE A 375 -28.53 -24.07 23.75
C ILE A 375 -27.72 -25.31 23.37
N TYR A 376 -28.37 -26.39 22.93
CA TYR A 376 -27.67 -27.60 22.51
C TYR A 376 -26.78 -27.34 21.29
N LYS A 377 -27.24 -26.54 20.31
CA LYS A 377 -26.46 -26.16 19.13
C LYS A 377 -25.24 -25.32 19.52
N MET A 378 -25.39 -24.35 20.41
CA MET A 378 -24.31 -23.51 20.95
C MET A 378 -23.32 -24.33 21.77
N ALA A 379 -23.80 -25.25 22.62
CA ALA A 379 -22.98 -26.18 23.37
C ALA A 379 -22.20 -27.10 22.44
N LYS A 380 -22.83 -27.63 21.39
CA LYS A 380 -22.19 -28.49 20.37
C LYS A 380 -21.20 -27.72 19.49
N ILE A 381 -21.46 -26.45 19.19
CA ILE A 381 -20.50 -25.56 18.51
C ILE A 381 -19.32 -25.25 19.44
N ARG A 382 -19.55 -24.98 20.72
CA ARG A 382 -18.48 -24.80 21.71
C ARG A 382 -17.67 -26.09 21.88
N GLU A 383 -18.32 -27.24 22.00
CA GLU A 383 -17.71 -28.56 22.07
C GLU A 383 -16.87 -28.82 20.82
N ARG A 384 -17.39 -28.56 19.61
CA ARG A 384 -16.64 -28.65 18.34
C ARG A 384 -15.47 -27.66 18.27
N LYS A 385 -15.57 -26.49 18.90
CA LYS A 385 -14.49 -25.50 19.00
C LYS A 385 -13.44 -25.86 20.07
N THR A 386 -13.80 -26.66 21.08
CA THR A 386 -12.90 -27.21 22.10
C THR A 386 -12.35 -28.59 21.74
N ARG A 387 -12.94 -29.27 20.74
CA ARG A 387 -12.31 -30.43 20.11
C ARG A 387 -11.05 -29.91 19.44
N ASP A 388 -9.90 -30.41 19.90
CA ASP A 388 -8.60 -30.07 19.36
C ASP A 388 -8.68 -30.07 17.82
N ILE A 389 -8.38 -28.91 17.23
CA ILE A 389 -8.13 -28.81 15.79
C ILE A 389 -7.07 -29.87 15.51
N GLY A 390 -7.42 -30.85 14.68
CA GLY A 390 -6.74 -32.14 14.61
C GLY A 390 -5.22 -32.04 14.60
N GLN A 391 -4.56 -32.99 15.26
CA GLN A 391 -3.12 -33.21 15.18
C GLN A 391 -2.63 -32.97 13.75
N VAL A 392 -1.60 -32.15 13.57
CA VAL A 392 -0.96 -31.93 12.28
C VAL A 392 -0.40 -33.27 11.81
N LYS A 393 -1.10 -33.96 10.91
CA LYS A 393 -0.74 -35.31 10.42
C LYS A 393 0.33 -35.30 9.33
N CYS A 394 0.58 -34.13 8.72
CA CYS A 394 1.65 -33.96 7.74
C CYS A 394 2.07 -32.50 7.58
N ILE A 395 3.34 -32.30 7.27
CA ILE A 395 3.90 -31.01 6.83
C ILE A 395 4.79 -31.23 5.61
N LYS A 396 5.14 -30.18 4.87
CA LYS A 396 6.19 -30.26 3.85
C LYS A 396 7.49 -29.74 4.43
N ASP A 397 8.61 -30.38 4.08
CA ASP A 397 9.94 -29.86 4.39
C ASP A 397 10.36 -28.73 3.44
N GLY A 398 11.57 -28.19 3.63
CA GLY A 398 12.14 -27.14 2.79
C GLY A 398 12.41 -27.54 1.34
N ALA A 399 12.41 -28.84 1.02
CA ALA A 399 12.51 -29.37 -0.34
C ALA A 399 11.13 -29.69 -0.96
N GLY A 400 10.04 -29.42 -0.23
CA GLY A 400 8.67 -29.66 -0.67
C GLY A 400 8.18 -31.10 -0.47
N GLN A 401 8.96 -31.97 0.20
CA GLN A 401 8.62 -33.36 0.47
C GLN A 401 7.65 -33.48 1.65
N LEU A 402 6.66 -34.37 1.53
CA LEU A 402 5.61 -34.56 2.54
C LEU A 402 6.12 -35.41 3.72
N LEU A 403 6.30 -34.80 4.88
CA LEU A 403 6.59 -35.45 6.16
C LEU A 403 5.29 -35.91 6.80
N VAL A 404 5.20 -37.19 7.14
CA VAL A 404 3.97 -37.81 7.68
C VAL A 404 4.17 -38.48 9.03
N LYS A 405 5.42 -38.71 9.46
CA LYS A 405 5.73 -39.26 10.78
C LYS A 405 5.84 -38.13 11.79
N ASP A 406 5.29 -38.33 12.99
CA ASP A 406 5.27 -37.32 14.05
C ASP A 406 6.67 -36.74 14.38
N GLU A 407 7.70 -37.57 14.38
CA GLU A 407 9.08 -37.12 14.66
C GLU A 407 9.67 -36.29 13.50
N GLU A 408 9.37 -36.66 12.26
CA GLU A 408 9.77 -35.89 11.07
C GLU A 408 9.04 -34.54 11.04
N ILE A 409 7.74 -34.53 11.35
CA ILE A 409 6.93 -33.31 11.45
C ILE A 409 7.47 -32.37 12.54
N LYS A 410 7.81 -32.90 13.72
CA LYS A 410 8.44 -32.12 14.80
C LYS A 410 9.78 -31.55 14.37
N HIS A 411 10.58 -32.33 13.63
CA HIS A 411 11.87 -31.88 13.11
C HIS A 411 11.72 -30.77 12.08
N GLY A 412 10.82 -30.90 11.10
CA GLY A 412 10.58 -29.87 10.09
C GLY A 412 10.06 -28.56 10.69
N TRP A 413 9.18 -28.62 11.72
CA TRP A 413 8.80 -27.43 12.47
C TRP A 413 9.96 -26.80 13.22
N ARG A 414 10.86 -27.62 13.80
CA ARG A 414 12.06 -27.14 14.49
C ARG A 414 12.96 -26.37 13.53
N GLU A 415 13.28 -26.94 12.37
CA GLU A 415 14.11 -26.31 11.35
C GLU A 415 13.49 -25.01 10.83
N TYR A 416 12.18 -25.03 10.52
CA TYR A 416 11.46 -23.83 10.07
C TYR A 416 11.57 -22.69 11.08
N PHE A 417 11.29 -22.96 12.36
CA PHE A 417 11.33 -21.93 13.39
C PHE A 417 12.76 -21.54 13.77
N ASP A 418 13.72 -22.45 13.71
CA ASP A 418 15.13 -22.13 13.92
C ASP A 418 15.63 -21.16 12.85
N LYS A 419 15.34 -21.44 11.57
CA LYS A 419 15.64 -20.51 10.48
C LYS A 419 14.89 -19.18 10.62
N LEU A 420 13.61 -19.20 11.00
CA LEU A 420 12.81 -17.98 11.13
C LEU A 420 13.29 -17.05 12.25
N PHE A 421 13.71 -17.61 13.40
CA PHE A 421 14.07 -16.82 14.59
C PHE A 421 15.56 -16.61 14.77
N ASN A 422 16.39 -17.53 14.26
CA ASN A 422 17.84 -17.55 14.46
C ASN A 422 18.63 -17.53 13.15
N GLY A 423 17.95 -17.62 11.99
CA GLY A 423 18.60 -17.48 10.70
C GLY A 423 19.26 -16.11 10.59
N GLU A 424 20.49 -16.08 10.09
CA GLU A 424 21.21 -14.86 9.80
C GLU A 424 20.42 -14.05 8.77
N ASN A 425 19.74 -13.00 9.22
CA ASN A 425 19.69 -11.83 8.38
C ASN A 425 21.15 -11.43 8.19
N GLU A 426 21.62 -11.27 6.96
CA GLU A 426 22.76 -10.42 6.63
C GLU A 426 22.43 -8.97 7.02
N SER A 427 22.16 -8.76 8.31
CA SER A 427 22.28 -7.46 8.93
C SER A 427 23.77 -7.21 8.88
N SER A 428 24.15 -6.22 8.07
CA SER A 428 25.42 -5.51 8.21
C SER A 428 25.76 -5.50 9.70
N THR A 429 26.91 -6.07 10.03
CA THR A 429 27.50 -5.93 11.37
C THR A 429 27.55 -4.44 11.61
N ILE A 430 26.57 -3.91 12.35
CA ILE A 430 26.62 -2.53 12.79
C ILE A 430 27.78 -2.55 13.76
N GLU A 431 28.95 -2.11 13.29
CA GLU A 431 30.02 -1.69 14.17
C GLU A 431 29.42 -0.58 15.03
N LEU A 432 29.00 -0.97 16.23
CA LEU A 432 28.66 -0.02 17.27
C LEU A 432 29.96 0.72 17.55
N ASP A 433 29.98 2.00 17.22
CA ASP A 433 31.05 2.92 17.60
C ASP A 433 31.29 2.78 19.10
N ASP A 434 32.42 2.15 19.46
CA ASP A 434 32.86 1.90 20.83
C ASP A 434 33.24 3.20 21.57
N SER A 435 33.02 4.38 20.97
CA SER A 435 33.04 5.65 21.70
C SER A 435 31.79 5.83 22.57
N PHE A 436 31.56 4.88 23.47
CA PHE A 436 30.68 5.05 24.62
C PHE A 436 31.29 6.10 25.55
N ASP A 437 30.93 7.36 25.32
CA ASP A 437 31.20 8.48 26.21
C ASP A 437 30.68 8.18 27.63
N GLU A 438 31.59 8.10 28.61
CA GLU A 438 31.30 7.87 30.04
C GLU A 438 30.25 8.86 30.60
N THR A 439 30.07 10.00 29.92
CA THR A 439 29.08 11.02 30.26
C THR A 439 27.62 10.54 30.09
N SER A 440 27.36 9.53 29.24
CA SER A 440 26.03 8.97 28.97
C SER A 440 25.50 8.01 30.05
N MET A 441 26.34 7.60 31.01
CA MET A 441 25.91 6.78 32.15
C MET A 441 24.94 7.51 33.09
N ARG A 442 24.76 8.84 32.96
CA ARG A 442 23.88 9.64 33.83
C ARG A 442 22.38 9.42 33.61
N PHE A 443 21.94 8.64 32.60
CA PHE A 443 20.51 8.47 32.28
C PHE A 443 19.92 7.07 32.45
N VAL A 444 20.60 6.13 33.10
CA VAL A 444 20.00 4.83 33.42
C VAL A 444 19.23 4.89 34.74
N ARG A 445 18.02 5.44 34.72
CA ARG A 445 17.17 5.53 35.91
C ARG A 445 16.65 4.14 36.31
N ARG A 446 16.64 3.84 37.62
CA ARG A 446 16.01 2.63 38.18
C ARG A 446 14.54 2.54 37.76
N ILE A 447 14.04 1.32 37.57
CA ILE A 447 12.61 1.05 37.34
C ILE A 447 11.84 1.39 38.61
N GLN A 448 10.81 2.23 38.45
CA GLN A 448 9.95 2.67 39.54
C GLN A 448 8.73 1.76 39.67
N GLU A 449 8.21 1.64 40.90
CA GLU A 449 7.01 0.86 41.19
C GLU A 449 5.79 1.33 40.38
N SER A 450 5.69 2.63 40.10
CA SER A 450 4.62 3.20 39.27
C SER A 450 4.62 2.66 37.84
N GLU A 451 5.79 2.43 37.25
CA GLU A 451 5.93 1.88 35.89
C GLU A 451 5.46 0.43 35.85
N VAL A 452 5.82 -0.35 36.87
CA VAL A 452 5.39 -1.75 37.02
C VAL A 452 3.89 -1.84 37.28
N LYS A 453 3.34 -0.96 38.12
CA LYS A 453 1.91 -0.84 38.40
C LYS A 453 1.10 -0.58 37.13
N GLU A 454 1.56 0.36 36.32
CA GLU A 454 0.89 0.70 35.05
C GLU A 454 0.96 -0.47 34.05
N ALA A 455 2.13 -1.09 33.90
CA ALA A 455 2.31 -2.24 33.02
C ALA A 455 1.38 -3.40 33.44
N LEU A 456 1.30 -3.69 34.74
CA LEU A 456 0.49 -4.77 35.29
C LEU A 456 -1.02 -4.53 35.08
N LYS A 457 -1.46 -3.28 35.22
CA LYS A 457 -2.84 -2.87 34.94
C LYS A 457 -3.24 -3.10 33.49
N ARG A 458 -2.32 -2.87 32.54
CA ARG A 458 -2.56 -3.03 31.09
C ARG A 458 -2.56 -4.49 30.62
N MET A 459 -2.02 -5.42 31.41
CA MET A 459 -2.02 -6.83 31.04
C MET A 459 -3.45 -7.40 31.05
N LYS A 460 -3.81 -8.20 30.03
CA LYS A 460 -5.13 -8.85 29.94
C LYS A 460 -5.10 -10.21 30.63
N GLY A 461 -6.17 -10.56 31.35
CA GLY A 461 -6.33 -11.90 31.94
C GLY A 461 -6.78 -12.94 30.91
N GLY A 462 -6.81 -14.21 31.35
CA GLY A 462 -7.26 -15.36 30.55
C GLY A 462 -6.31 -15.72 29.40
N LYS A 463 -5.01 -15.50 29.60
CA LYS A 463 -3.96 -15.80 28.61
C LYS A 463 -3.28 -17.14 28.91
N ALA A 464 -2.98 -17.91 27.86
CA ALA A 464 -2.24 -19.15 27.98
C ALA A 464 -0.83 -18.89 28.54
N MET A 465 -0.44 -19.67 29.54
CA MET A 465 0.77 -19.49 30.33
C MET A 465 2.02 -19.93 29.56
N GLY A 466 3.14 -19.27 29.86
CA GLY A 466 4.45 -19.67 29.37
C GLY A 466 5.05 -20.86 30.14
N PRO A 467 6.31 -21.22 29.82
CA PRO A 467 7.02 -22.34 30.45
C PRO A 467 7.18 -22.22 31.97
N ASP A 468 7.19 -20.99 32.49
CA ASP A 468 7.30 -20.68 33.93
C ASP A 468 6.05 -21.07 34.74
N ARG A 469 4.94 -21.37 34.07
CA ARG A 469 3.65 -21.68 34.69
C ARG A 469 3.17 -20.62 35.68
N ILE A 470 3.52 -19.35 35.45
CA ILE A 470 3.02 -18.23 36.26
C ILE A 470 1.96 -17.45 35.43
N PRO A 471 0.66 -17.60 35.75
CA PRO A 471 -0.38 -16.81 35.12
C PRO A 471 -0.31 -15.34 35.57
N ILE A 472 -0.85 -14.43 34.75
CA ILE A 472 -0.80 -13.01 35.09
C ILE A 472 -1.71 -12.67 36.27
N GLU A 473 -2.71 -13.52 36.51
CA GLU A 473 -3.65 -13.49 37.62
C GLU A 473 -2.94 -13.59 38.97
N VAL A 474 -1.81 -14.32 39.07
CA VAL A 474 -1.00 -14.37 40.31
C VAL A 474 -0.45 -12.99 40.64
N TRP A 475 0.16 -12.32 39.66
CA TRP A 475 0.70 -10.97 39.85
C TRP A 475 -0.39 -9.95 40.15
N LYS A 476 -1.57 -10.08 39.53
CA LYS A 476 -2.71 -9.20 39.82
C LYS A 476 -3.33 -9.45 41.19
N GLY A 477 -3.43 -10.70 41.62
CA GLY A 477 -3.99 -11.08 42.92
C GLY A 477 -3.12 -10.66 44.10
N LEU A 478 -1.80 -10.64 43.91
CA LEU A 478 -0.83 -10.19 44.92
C LEU A 478 -0.78 -8.66 45.11
N GLY A 479 -1.48 -7.88 44.27
CA GLY A 479 -1.63 -6.44 44.45
C GLY A 479 -0.31 -5.67 44.57
N ASP A 480 -0.19 -4.80 45.57
CA ASP A 480 1.00 -3.96 45.75
C ASP A 480 2.25 -4.76 46.15
N ILE A 481 2.10 -5.93 46.78
CA ILE A 481 3.23 -6.83 47.11
C ILE A 481 3.93 -7.30 45.82
N ALA A 482 3.14 -7.65 44.80
CA ALA A 482 3.69 -8.02 43.49
C ALA A 482 4.46 -6.86 42.86
N ILE A 483 3.97 -5.63 42.98
CA ILE A 483 4.61 -4.44 42.39
C ILE A 483 6.00 -4.22 43.00
N VAL A 484 6.11 -4.26 44.33
CA VAL A 484 7.39 -4.11 45.05
C VAL A 484 8.36 -5.22 44.62
N TRP A 485 7.89 -6.47 44.59
CA TRP A 485 8.73 -7.62 44.27
C TRP A 485 9.22 -7.60 42.82
N LEU A 486 8.30 -7.38 41.87
CA LEU A 486 8.62 -7.28 40.44
C LEU A 486 9.57 -6.12 40.18
N THR A 487 9.39 -4.98 40.84
CA THR A 487 10.30 -3.83 40.71
C THR A 487 11.72 -4.17 41.14
N LYS A 488 11.89 -4.93 42.23
CA LYS A 488 13.20 -5.42 42.68
C LYS A 488 13.82 -6.37 41.66
N LEU A 489 13.07 -7.37 41.21
CA LEU A 489 13.52 -8.32 40.18
C LEU A 489 13.94 -7.60 38.90
N PHE A 490 13.11 -6.67 38.45
CA PHE A 490 13.32 -5.87 37.26
C PHE A 490 14.60 -5.05 37.36
N ASN A 491 14.82 -4.33 38.45
CA ASN A 491 16.07 -3.61 38.66
C ASN A 491 17.30 -4.53 38.78
N LEU A 492 17.14 -5.75 39.30
CA LEU A 492 18.22 -6.75 39.35
C LEU A 492 18.62 -7.18 37.94
N ILE A 493 17.65 -7.53 37.09
CA ILE A 493 17.89 -7.90 35.68
C ILE A 493 18.57 -6.74 34.95
N PHE A 494 18.07 -5.52 35.15
CA PHE A 494 18.62 -4.30 34.53
C PHE A 494 20.11 -4.12 34.88
N ARG A 495 20.49 -4.34 36.16
CA ARG A 495 21.88 -4.15 36.63
C ARG A 495 22.80 -5.32 36.25
N ALA A 496 22.29 -6.54 36.34
CA ALA A 496 23.09 -7.73 36.09
C ALA A 496 23.29 -8.00 34.59
N ASN A 497 22.53 -7.31 33.72
CA ASN A 497 22.41 -7.59 32.29
C ASN A 497 22.14 -9.08 32.01
N LYS A 498 21.41 -9.73 32.92
CA LYS A 498 21.10 -11.16 32.90
C LYS A 498 19.63 -11.35 33.22
N MET A 499 18.90 -11.94 32.27
CA MET A 499 17.52 -12.38 32.48
C MET A 499 17.48 -13.85 32.90
N PRO A 500 16.43 -14.30 33.61
CA PRO A 500 16.21 -15.70 33.95
C PRO A 500 16.23 -16.60 32.71
N GLU A 501 16.85 -17.78 32.83
CA GLU A 501 16.96 -18.75 31.73
C GLU A 501 15.58 -19.23 31.26
N GLU A 502 14.58 -19.31 32.14
CA GLU A 502 13.21 -19.67 31.75
C GLU A 502 12.56 -18.63 30.84
N TRP A 503 12.97 -17.34 30.92
CA TRP A 503 12.44 -16.29 30.03
C TRP A 503 13.04 -16.39 28.63
N ARG A 504 14.23 -16.98 28.50
CA ARG A 504 14.88 -17.26 27.21
C ARG A 504 14.24 -18.44 26.48
N ARG A 505 13.35 -19.18 27.15
CA ARG A 505 12.64 -20.34 26.59
C ARG A 505 11.20 -19.99 26.28
N SER A 506 10.68 -20.56 25.20
CA SER A 506 9.27 -20.46 24.83
C SER A 506 8.76 -21.78 24.31
N ILE A 507 7.48 -22.07 24.53
CA ILE A 507 6.82 -23.23 23.93
C ILE A 507 6.12 -22.76 22.65
N LEU A 508 6.47 -23.38 21.53
CA LEU A 508 5.79 -23.17 20.26
C LEU A 508 4.70 -24.23 20.11
N VAL A 509 3.46 -23.78 19.95
CA VAL A 509 2.30 -24.65 19.69
C VAL A 509 1.90 -24.48 18.22
N PRO A 510 2.16 -25.45 17.35
CA PRO A 510 1.84 -25.35 15.93
C PRO A 510 0.33 -25.48 15.70
N ILE A 511 -0.38 -24.35 15.67
CA ILE A 511 -1.80 -24.27 15.27
C ILE A 511 -1.88 -23.31 14.09
N TYR A 512 -1.84 -23.82 12.86
CA TYR A 512 -1.99 -23.10 11.57
C TYR A 512 -1.01 -21.93 11.26
N ARG A 513 -0.49 -21.20 12.28
CA ARG A 513 0.51 -20.12 12.21
C ARG A 513 1.50 -20.10 13.38
N GLY A 514 1.51 -21.12 14.23
CA GLY A 514 2.41 -21.22 15.39
C GLY A 514 2.09 -20.19 16.50
N ILE A 515 1.70 -20.65 17.68
CA ILE A 515 1.50 -19.78 18.84
C ILE A 515 2.71 -19.91 19.76
N LYS A 516 3.43 -18.81 19.99
CA LYS A 516 4.54 -18.73 20.94
C LYS A 516 4.02 -18.42 22.35
N LEU A 517 4.12 -19.39 23.25
CA LEU A 517 3.84 -19.23 24.67
C LEU A 517 5.12 -18.75 25.38
N MET A 518 5.06 -17.56 25.96
CA MET A 518 6.17 -16.91 26.66
C MET A 518 5.75 -16.57 28.08
N SER A 519 6.72 -16.50 29.00
CA SER A 519 6.51 -16.06 30.38
C SER A 519 5.71 -14.76 30.43
N HIS A 520 4.66 -14.73 31.25
CA HIS A 520 3.89 -13.51 31.48
C HIS A 520 4.70 -12.45 32.21
N THR A 521 5.60 -12.87 33.08
CA THR A 521 6.52 -12.00 33.83
C THR A 521 7.53 -11.33 32.88
N MET A 522 8.04 -12.06 31.88
CA MET A 522 8.86 -11.50 30.81
C MET A 522 8.08 -10.47 29.97
N LYS A 523 6.85 -10.78 29.55
CA LYS A 523 6.00 -9.83 28.80
C LYS A 523 5.74 -8.54 29.59
N LEU A 524 5.62 -8.67 30.91
CA LEU A 524 5.45 -7.53 31.80
C LEU A 524 6.72 -6.67 31.84
N TRP A 525 7.89 -7.29 31.93
CA TRP A 525 9.20 -6.63 31.82
C TRP A 525 9.36 -5.90 30.48
N GLU A 526 9.11 -6.58 29.36
CA GLU A 526 9.15 -5.99 28.02
C GLU A 526 8.27 -4.75 27.91
N ARG A 527 7.08 -4.77 28.50
CA ARG A 527 6.16 -3.64 28.49
C ARG A 527 6.66 -2.44 29.28
N VAL A 528 7.39 -2.66 30.38
CA VAL A 528 8.06 -1.58 31.13
C VAL A 528 9.15 -0.95 30.27
N ILE A 529 9.98 -1.77 29.61
CA ILE A 529 11.06 -1.28 28.72
C ILE A 529 10.49 -0.59 27.48
N GLU A 530 9.47 -1.17 26.83
CA GLU A 530 8.73 -0.59 25.71
C GLU A 530 8.24 0.81 26.07
N HIS A 531 7.65 0.99 27.24
CA HIS A 531 7.13 2.29 27.67
C HIS A 531 8.24 3.34 27.84
N ARG A 532 9.41 2.94 28.35
CA ARG A 532 10.58 3.83 28.46
C ARG A 532 11.11 4.23 27.09
N LEU A 533 11.33 3.25 26.21
CA LEU A 533 11.83 3.48 24.86
C LEU A 533 10.89 4.39 24.08
N ARG A 534 9.57 4.16 24.12
CA ARG A 534 8.57 5.00 23.44
C ARG A 534 8.55 6.46 23.87
N ARG A 535 9.07 6.81 25.06
CA ARG A 535 9.18 8.22 25.50
C ARG A 535 10.43 8.90 24.94
N MET A 536 11.42 8.12 24.54
CA MET A 536 12.70 8.58 24.01
C MET A 536 12.78 8.42 22.49
N THR A 537 11.91 7.60 21.90
CA THR A 537 11.82 7.37 20.46
C THR A 537 10.51 7.92 19.90
N SER A 538 10.60 8.76 18.87
CA SER A 538 9.44 9.14 18.08
C SER A 538 9.18 8.07 17.02
N VAL A 539 8.43 7.03 17.37
CA VAL A 539 7.88 6.12 16.35
C VAL A 539 6.71 6.84 15.71
N THR A 540 6.92 7.38 14.51
CA THR A 540 5.82 7.93 13.72
C THR A 540 4.80 6.81 13.48
N LYS A 541 3.50 7.12 13.49
CA LYS A 541 2.46 6.13 13.17
C LYS A 541 2.50 5.68 11.70
N ASN A 542 3.46 6.19 10.94
CA ASN A 542 3.59 5.98 9.52
C ASN A 542 4.41 4.70 9.32
N GLN A 543 3.71 3.58 9.22
CA GLN A 543 4.25 2.46 8.47
C GLN A 543 4.42 2.94 7.01
N PHE A 544 5.57 2.65 6.40
CA PHE A 544 5.92 3.05 5.03
C PHE A 544 4.75 2.80 4.06
N GLY A 545 4.39 3.79 3.22
CA GLY A 545 3.54 3.57 2.04
C GLY A 545 2.46 4.61 1.67
N PHE A 546 2.10 5.58 2.52
CA PHE A 546 0.97 6.48 2.20
C PHE A 546 1.37 7.67 1.31
N MET A 547 1.54 7.42 0.02
CA MET A 547 1.64 8.47 -1.00
C MET A 547 0.24 9.04 -1.25
N PRO A 548 0.05 10.38 -1.30
CA PRO A 548 -1.27 11.01 -1.43
C PRO A 548 -1.87 10.89 -2.84
N GLY A 549 -1.13 10.33 -3.81
CA GLY A 549 -1.56 10.12 -5.18
C GLY A 549 -2.51 8.94 -5.36
N SER A 550 -2.26 8.14 -6.40
CA SER A 550 -3.15 7.06 -6.83
C SER A 550 -3.43 5.99 -5.76
N TYR A 551 -2.45 5.65 -4.91
CA TYR A 551 -2.64 4.70 -3.81
C TYR A 551 -3.72 5.15 -2.82
N GLN A 552 -3.69 6.42 -2.39
CA GLN A 552 -4.64 6.95 -1.41
C GLN A 552 -6.08 6.89 -1.93
N VAL A 553 -6.28 7.11 -3.24
CA VAL A 553 -7.60 7.00 -3.89
C VAL A 553 -8.10 5.56 -3.83
N VAL A 554 -7.27 4.59 -4.23
CA VAL A 554 -7.66 3.16 -4.19
C VAL A 554 -7.92 2.70 -2.76
N GLU A 555 -7.10 3.08 -1.78
CA GLU A 555 -7.37 2.75 -0.37
C GLU A 555 -8.63 3.41 0.17
N SER A 556 -8.95 4.63 -0.27
CA SER A 556 -10.20 5.29 0.10
C SER A 556 -11.41 4.53 -0.46
N MET A 557 -11.32 4.03 -1.70
CA MET A 557 -12.33 3.13 -2.27
C MET A 557 -12.38 1.78 -1.54
N ARG A 558 -11.25 1.23 -1.08
CA ARG A 558 -11.20 0.01 -0.26
C ARG A 558 -11.97 0.19 1.05
N LEU A 559 -11.94 1.39 1.62
CA LEU A 559 -12.70 1.77 2.82
C LEU A 559 -14.18 2.07 2.54
N GLY A 560 -14.64 1.94 1.29
CA GLY A 560 -16.03 2.07 0.89
C GLY A 560 -16.43 3.45 0.36
N MET A 561 -15.48 4.34 0.07
CA MET A 561 -15.81 5.59 -0.63
C MET A 561 -16.10 5.33 -2.11
N GLU A 562 -17.05 6.08 -2.67
CA GLU A 562 -17.29 6.07 -4.12
C GLU A 562 -16.14 6.77 -4.87
N PRO A 563 -15.88 6.41 -6.15
CA PRO A 563 -14.71 6.92 -6.91
C PRO A 563 -14.56 8.44 -6.90
N ARG A 564 -15.67 9.17 -6.99
CA ARG A 564 -15.68 10.65 -6.98
C ARG A 564 -15.19 11.19 -5.63
N ASP A 565 -15.73 10.68 -4.53
CA ASP A 565 -15.38 11.13 -3.19
C ASP A 565 -13.94 10.79 -2.84
N ALA A 566 -13.48 9.60 -3.24
CA ALA A 566 -12.09 9.18 -3.07
C ALA A 566 -11.10 10.09 -3.84
N ALA A 567 -11.41 10.42 -5.09
CA ALA A 567 -10.59 11.32 -5.92
C ALA A 567 -10.55 12.74 -5.33
N VAL A 568 -11.70 13.29 -4.95
CA VAL A 568 -11.81 14.63 -4.34
C VAL A 568 -11.07 14.71 -3.01
N ASP A 569 -11.18 13.69 -2.15
CA ASP A 569 -10.47 13.64 -0.86
C ASP A 569 -8.94 13.67 -1.07
N ALA A 570 -8.42 12.90 -2.03
CA ALA A 570 -6.99 12.87 -2.33
C ALA A 570 -6.48 14.23 -2.83
N ILE A 571 -7.12 14.83 -3.84
CA ILE A 571 -6.72 16.13 -4.39
C ILE A 571 -6.87 17.25 -3.35
N SER A 572 -7.96 17.28 -2.59
CA SER A 572 -8.20 18.30 -1.55
C SER A 572 -7.20 18.24 -0.41
N ARG A 573 -6.63 17.05 -0.12
CA ARG A 573 -5.54 16.92 0.86
C ARG A 573 -4.26 17.58 0.36
N ILE A 574 -3.94 17.42 -0.91
CA ILE A 574 -2.76 18.02 -1.54
C ILE A 574 -2.94 19.54 -1.59
N ALA A 575 -4.06 20.02 -2.12
CA ALA A 575 -4.37 21.44 -2.26
C ALA A 575 -4.33 22.20 -0.92
N ARG A 576 -4.79 21.58 0.18
CA ARG A 576 -4.70 22.18 1.53
C ARG A 576 -3.27 22.48 1.98
N LYS A 577 -2.30 21.68 1.54
CA LYS A 577 -0.89 21.85 1.92
C LYS A 577 -0.08 22.61 0.85
N TYR A 578 -0.51 22.51 -0.40
CA TYR A 578 0.10 23.15 -1.54
C TYR A 578 -1.01 23.86 -2.34
N PRO A 579 -1.42 25.08 -1.95
CA PRO A 579 -2.53 25.78 -2.59
C PRO A 579 -2.32 26.07 -4.08
N ASP A 580 -1.06 26.25 -4.49
CA ASP A 580 -0.68 26.53 -5.88
C ASP A 580 -0.36 25.25 -6.69
N PHE A 581 -0.57 24.07 -6.12
CA PHE A 581 -0.34 22.80 -6.81
C PHE A 581 -1.25 22.68 -8.05
N VAL A 582 -0.74 22.03 -9.09
CA VAL A 582 -1.52 21.66 -10.26
C VAL A 582 -1.46 20.15 -10.44
N GLY A 583 -2.62 19.50 -10.47
CA GLY A 583 -2.69 18.09 -10.78
C GLY A 583 -4.08 17.49 -10.69
N ALA A 584 -4.18 16.25 -11.12
CA ALA A 584 -5.44 15.55 -11.29
C ALA A 584 -5.29 14.04 -11.15
N VAL A 585 -6.40 13.39 -10.81
CA VAL A 585 -6.52 11.94 -10.77
C VAL A 585 -7.85 11.49 -11.39
N PHE A 586 -7.86 10.30 -11.98
CA PHE A 586 -9.10 9.54 -12.19
C PHE A 586 -9.14 8.33 -11.26
N ALA A 587 -10.32 7.99 -10.79
CA ALA A 587 -10.60 6.80 -9.98
C ALA A 587 -11.53 5.88 -10.77
N LEU A 588 -11.28 4.57 -10.73
CA LEU A 588 -12.09 3.53 -11.35
C LEU A 588 -12.26 2.39 -10.34
N ASN A 589 -13.49 2.08 -9.92
CA ASN A 589 -13.71 0.96 -9.00
C ASN A 589 -13.94 -0.37 -9.74
N LYS A 590 -13.89 -1.48 -9.00
CA LYS A 590 -14.17 -2.84 -9.47
C LYS A 590 -15.60 -3.09 -9.97
N LYS A 591 -16.47 -2.08 -10.00
CA LYS A 591 -17.82 -2.15 -10.61
C LYS A 591 -17.85 -1.47 -11.98
N GLY A 592 -16.73 -0.86 -12.41
CA GLY A 592 -16.63 -0.08 -13.63
C GLY A 592 -17.08 1.38 -13.46
N VAL A 593 -17.38 1.83 -12.24
CA VAL A 593 -17.72 3.24 -11.98
C VAL A 593 -16.44 4.05 -11.95
N HIS A 594 -16.42 5.16 -12.67
CA HIS A 594 -15.27 6.04 -12.76
C HIS A 594 -15.63 7.49 -12.44
N ALA A 595 -14.65 8.26 -11.97
CA ALA A 595 -14.75 9.69 -11.72
C ALA A 595 -13.36 10.32 -11.78
N GLY A 596 -13.28 11.65 -11.79
CA GLY A 596 -12.00 12.36 -11.65
C GLY A 596 -12.11 13.57 -10.74
N ALA A 597 -10.96 14.04 -10.28
CA ALA A 597 -10.79 15.26 -9.51
C ALA A 597 -9.50 15.97 -9.95
N CYS A 598 -9.49 17.29 -9.89
CA CYS A 598 -8.32 18.09 -10.25
C CYS A 598 -8.22 19.36 -9.40
N HIS A 599 -7.04 19.97 -9.39
CA HIS A 599 -6.77 21.27 -8.77
C HIS A 599 -5.85 22.08 -9.70
N GLY A 600 -6.06 23.39 -9.74
CA GLY A 600 -5.24 24.32 -10.53
C GLY A 600 -5.52 24.37 -12.04
N TRP A 601 -6.29 23.42 -12.61
CA TRP A 601 -6.68 23.43 -14.03
C TRP A 601 -7.98 22.67 -14.31
N THR A 602 -8.50 22.77 -15.54
CA THR A 602 -9.53 21.85 -16.04
C THR A 602 -8.87 20.58 -16.54
N PHE A 603 -9.25 19.44 -15.98
CA PHE A 603 -8.74 18.13 -16.34
C PHE A 603 -9.72 17.40 -17.28
N GLN A 604 -9.18 16.61 -18.19
CA GLN A 604 -9.98 15.71 -19.03
C GLN A 604 -9.42 14.30 -18.92
N TYR A 605 -10.29 13.30 -18.96
CA TYR A 605 -9.89 11.89 -19.07
C TYR A 605 -10.74 11.18 -20.11
N SER A 606 -10.16 10.19 -20.76
CA SER A 606 -10.81 9.38 -21.78
C SER A 606 -11.27 8.05 -21.20
N VAL A 607 -12.46 7.59 -21.56
CA VAL A 607 -13.01 6.32 -21.09
C VAL A 607 -13.70 5.57 -22.21
N ARG A 608 -13.59 4.24 -22.18
CA ARG A 608 -14.38 3.33 -23.01
C ARG A 608 -14.79 2.12 -22.18
N ASN A 609 -16.07 1.76 -22.28
CA ASN A 609 -16.62 0.55 -21.69
C ASN A 609 -17.53 -0.17 -22.69
N SER A 610 -18.06 -1.33 -22.29
CA SER A 610 -18.85 -2.18 -23.19
C SER A 610 -20.22 -1.61 -23.56
N SER A 611 -20.73 -0.59 -22.86
CA SER A 611 -21.98 0.10 -23.23
C SER A 611 -21.76 1.31 -24.14
N MET A 612 -20.51 1.72 -24.39
CA MET A 612 -20.16 2.86 -25.25
C MET A 612 -19.86 2.41 -26.69
N LEU A 613 -20.29 3.19 -27.68
CA LEU A 613 -19.96 2.94 -29.10
C LEU A 613 -18.47 3.18 -29.39
N ASP A 614 -17.91 4.25 -28.82
CA ASP A 614 -16.52 4.66 -28.97
C ASP A 614 -16.03 5.37 -27.69
N VAL A 615 -14.78 5.83 -27.68
CA VAL A 615 -14.17 6.55 -26.57
C VAL A 615 -14.89 7.87 -26.30
N GLU A 616 -15.29 8.06 -25.04
CA GLU A 616 -15.83 9.32 -24.53
C GLU A 616 -14.77 10.10 -23.76
N VAL A 617 -14.84 11.44 -23.81
CA VAL A 617 -13.95 12.33 -23.05
C VAL A 617 -14.77 13.02 -21.99
N ILE A 618 -14.40 12.83 -20.72
CA ILE A 618 -15.04 13.44 -19.57
C ILE A 618 -14.22 14.65 -19.14
N THR A 619 -14.90 15.77 -18.90
CA THR A 619 -14.27 17.01 -18.41
C THR A 619 -14.56 17.19 -16.93
N VAL A 620 -13.50 17.43 -16.15
CA VAL A 620 -13.51 17.64 -14.71
C VAL A 620 -13.07 19.07 -14.44
N THR A 621 -13.88 19.82 -13.71
CA THR A 621 -13.57 21.18 -13.29
C THR A 621 -12.93 21.16 -11.89
N PRO A 622 -11.96 22.05 -11.61
CA PRO A 622 -11.23 22.09 -10.34
C PRO A 622 -12.08 22.53 -9.15
#